data_AF-D8F867-F1
#
_entry.id   AF-D8F867-F1
#
_cell.length_a   1.000
_cell.length_b   1.000
_cell.length_c   1.000
_cell.angle_alpha   90.00
_cell.angle_beta   90.00
_cell.angle_gamma   90.00
#
_symmetry.space_group_name_H-M   'P 1'
#
loop_
_entity.id
_entity.type
_entity.pdbx_description
1 polymer ?
#
loop_
_entity_poly.entity_id
_entity_poly.type
_entity_poly.pdbx_seq_one_letter_code
_entity_poly.pdbx_strand_id
1 'polypeptide(L)' 'MFGIFWWVRQTILIFVGCFFIAFGILLLVSAYGMDDPYSFIMGFFSANLMILISATLVLGFVLRMVKAYKLSKNKDDPSE' A
#
# COMPACT_ATOMS: atom_id res chain seq x y z
N MET A 1 -24.11 -4.51 9.77
CA MET A 1 -23.56 -3.18 9.43
C MET A 1 -22.03 -3.07 9.62
N PHE A 2 -21.43 -3.64 10.67
CA PHE A 2 -19.98 -3.56 10.92
C PHE A 2 -19.07 -4.17 9.83
N GLY A 3 -19.50 -5.25 9.14
CA GLY A 3 -18.71 -5.90 8.08
C GLY A 3 -18.48 -5.02 6.85
N ILE A 4 -19.51 -4.28 6.40
CA ILE A 4 -19.41 -3.35 5.26
C ILE A 4 -18.38 -2.24 5.55
N PHE A 5 -18.41 -1.67 6.76
CA PHE A 5 -17.48 -0.61 7.15
C PHE A 5 -16.03 -1.09 7.15
N TRP A 6 -15.80 -2.35 7.53
CA TRP A 6 -14.47 -2.95 7.51
C TRP A 6 -13.97 -3.20 6.08
N TRP A 7 -14.86 -3.66 5.20
CA TRP A 7 -14.55 -3.91 3.79
C TRP A 7 -14.29 -2.61 3.01
N VAL A 8 -15.17 -1.61 3.16
CA VAL A 8 -15.02 -0.28 2.55
C VAL A 8 -13.71 0.38 2.97
N ARG A 9 -13.39 0.32 4.27
CA ARG A 9 -12.12 0.85 4.78
C ARG A 9 -10.95 0.17 4.10
N GLN A 10 -10.99 -1.14 3.91
CA GLN A 10 -9.91 -1.89 3.27
C GLN A 10 -9.77 -1.60 1.77
N THR A 11 -10.88 -1.44 1.05
CA THR A 11 -10.89 -1.00 -0.35
C THR A 11 -10.27 0.39 -0.49
N ILE A 12 -10.67 1.35 0.34
CA ILE A 12 -10.11 2.71 0.34
C ILE A 12 -8.61 2.68 0.66
N LEU A 13 -8.20 1.91 1.66
CA LEU A 13 -6.79 1.81 2.06
C LEU A 13 -5.90 1.24 0.95
N ILE A 14 -6.37 0.22 0.22
CA ILE A 14 -5.68 -0.33 -0.95
C ILE A 14 -5.61 0.71 -2.07
N PHE A 15 -6.72 1.40 -2.35
CA PHE A 15 -6.79 2.41 -3.41
C PHE A 15 -5.83 3.59 -3.13
N VAL A 16 -5.83 4.09 -1.89
CA VAL A 16 -4.90 5.13 -1.43
C VAL A 16 -3.45 4.66 -1.52
N GLY A 17 -3.16 3.42 -1.12
CA GLY A 17 -1.81 2.86 -1.21
C GLY A 17 -1.30 2.74 -2.64
N CYS A 18 -2.14 2.28 -3.58
CA CYS A 18 -1.82 2.27 -5.01
C CYS A 18 -1.57 3.68 -5.56
N PHE A 19 -2.40 4.66 -5.17
CA PHE A 19 -2.22 6.06 -5.57
C PHE A 19 -0.88 6.62 -5.09
N PHE A 20 -0.52 6.33 -3.84
CA PHE A 20 0.74 6.76 -3.25
C PHE A 20 1.97 6.12 -3.91
N ILE A 21 1.89 4.84 -4.31
CA ILE A 21 2.96 4.19 -5.09
C ILE A 21 3.12 4.86 -6.45
N ALA A 22 2.02 5.10 -7.16
CA ALA A 22 2.05 5.78 -8.46
C ALA A 22 2.61 7.21 -8.35
N PHE A 23 2.22 7.94 -7.32
CA PHE A 23 2.77 9.26 -7.02
C PHE A 23 4.26 9.21 -6.68
N GLY A 24 4.71 8.21 -5.93
CA GLY A 24 6.13 7.99 -5.66
C GLY A 24 6.93 7.74 -6.94
N ILE A 25 6.40 6.97 -7.89
CA ILE A 25 7.02 6.77 -9.21
C ILE A 25 7.06 8.08 -10.00
N LEU A 26 5.99 8.86 -9.98
CA LEU A 26 5.94 10.18 -10.63
C LEU A 26 7.02 11.12 -10.08
N LEU A 27 7.18 11.12 -8.74
CA LEU A 27 8.22 11.88 -8.06
C LEU A 27 9.62 11.39 -8.43
N LEU A 28 9.80 10.09 -8.59
CA LEU A 28 11.06 9.49 -9.04
C LEU A 28 11.41 9.96 -10.45
N VAL A 29 10.45 9.94 -11.38
CA VAL A 29 10.62 10.43 -12.75
C VAL A 29 10.93 11.93 -12.76
N SER A 30 10.26 12.71 -11.92
CA SER A 30 10.53 14.14 -11.79
C SER A 30 11.93 14.42 -11.25
N ALA A 31 12.44 13.58 -10.32
CA ALA A 31 13.79 13.71 -9.81
C ALA A 31 14.83 13.45 -10.91
N TYR A 32 14.59 12.48 -11.79
CA TYR A 32 15.46 12.18 -12.93
C TYR A 32 15.63 13.32 -13.93
N GLY A 33 14.70 14.28 -13.97
CA GLY A 33 14.80 15.47 -14.82
C GLY A 33 15.57 16.64 -14.20
N MET A 34 16.09 16.51 -12.98
CA MET A 34 16.84 17.58 -12.32
C MET A 34 18.33 17.51 -12.69
N ASP A 35 18.86 18.58 -13.29
CA ASP A 35 20.29 18.72 -13.63
C ASP A 35 21.20 18.82 -12.40
N ASP A 36 20.67 19.19 -11.23
CA ASP A 36 21.45 19.41 -10.02
C ASP A 36 21.59 18.11 -9.19
N PRO A 37 22.81 17.59 -8.98
CA PRO A 37 23.03 16.27 -8.39
C PRO A 37 22.53 16.16 -6.95
N TYR A 38 22.48 17.28 -6.22
CA TYR A 38 22.00 17.30 -4.84
C TYR A 38 20.48 17.16 -4.77
N SER A 39 19.76 17.90 -5.64
CA SER A 39 18.30 17.81 -5.77
C SER A 39 17.86 16.45 -6.35
N PHE A 40 18.64 15.87 -7.26
CA PHE A 40 18.43 14.51 -7.76
C PHE A 40 18.49 13.48 -6.61
N ILE A 41 19.54 13.48 -5.78
CA ILE A 41 19.67 12.55 -4.65
C ILE A 41 18.50 12.73 -3.66
N MET A 42 18.13 13.97 -3.35
CA MET A 42 17.03 14.26 -2.41
C MET A 42 15.68 13.77 -2.94
N GLY A 43 15.39 14.05 -4.21
CA GLY A 43 14.17 13.61 -4.88
C GLY A 43 14.11 12.10 -5.03
N PHE A 44 15.21 11.47 -5.47
CA PHE A 44 15.32 10.02 -5.62
C PHE A 44 15.14 9.31 -4.28
N PHE A 45 15.85 9.72 -3.24
CA PHE A 45 15.74 9.10 -1.92
C PHE A 45 14.34 9.24 -1.34
N SER A 46 13.76 10.45 -1.42
CA SER A 46 12.40 10.71 -0.94
C SER A 46 11.35 9.88 -1.68
N ALA A 47 11.47 9.79 -3.01
CA ALA A 47 10.58 8.98 -3.84
C ALA A 47 10.67 7.49 -3.49
N ASN A 48 11.88 6.93 -3.35
CA ASN A 48 12.07 5.53 -2.95
C ASN A 48 11.49 5.25 -1.56
N LEU A 49 11.69 6.16 -0.61
CA LEU A 49 11.17 6.03 0.76
C LEU A 49 9.63 6.10 0.77
N MET A 50 9.05 7.00 -0.02
CA MET A 50 7.62 7.11 -0.23
C MET A 50 7.04 5.81 -0.84
N ILE A 51 7.68 5.26 -1.86
CA ILE A 51 7.27 3.98 -2.48
C ILE A 51 7.36 2.85 -1.45
N LEU A 52 8.43 2.74 -0.68
CA LEU A 52 8.62 1.69 0.33
C LEU A 52 7.59 1.73 1.46
N ILE A 53 7.32 2.91 2.02
CA ILE A 53 6.29 3.07 3.06
C ILE A 53 4.92 2.69 2.49
N SER A 54 4.62 3.15 1.27
CA SER A 54 3.34 2.90 0.62
C SER A 54 3.14 1.42 0.29
N ALA A 55 4.18 0.77 -0.24
CA ALA A 55 4.18 -0.67 -0.49
C ALA A 55 3.98 -1.46 0.80
N THR A 56 4.68 -1.08 1.88
CA THR A 56 4.55 -1.74 3.19
C THR A 56 3.14 -1.56 3.78
N LEU A 57 2.54 -0.38 3.63
CA LEU A 57 1.15 -0.14 4.04
C LEU A 57 0.18 -1.02 3.28
N VAL A 58 0.28 -1.05 1.94
CA VAL A 58 -0.53 -1.93 1.08
C VAL A 58 -0.38 -3.39 1.51
N LEU A 59 0.86 -3.85 1.69
CA LEU A 59 1.17 -5.23 2.06
C LEU A 59 0.61 -5.57 3.45
N GLY A 60 0.70 -4.64 4.41
CA GLY A 60 0.06 -4.77 5.73
C GLY A 60 -1.47 -4.88 5.65
N PHE A 61 -2.12 -4.12 4.77
CA PHE A 61 -3.56 -4.22 4.55
C PHE A 61 -3.95 -5.55 3.88
N VAL A 62 -3.19 -6.01 2.89
CA VAL A 62 -3.41 -7.31 2.24
C VAL A 62 -3.27 -8.46 3.24
N LEU A 63 -2.22 -8.45 4.08
CA LEU A 63 -2.04 -9.46 5.12
C LEU A 63 -3.20 -9.49 6.12
N ARG A 64 -3.69 -8.31 6.52
CA ARG A 64 -4.84 -8.20 7.41
C ARG A 64 -6.12 -8.75 6.77
N MET A 65 -6.31 -8.52 5.46
CA MET A 65 -7.42 -9.09 4.68
C MET A 65 -7.34 -10.61 4.64
N VAL A 66 -6.19 -11.16 4.27
CA VAL A 66 -5.98 -12.62 4.18
C VAL A 66 -6.19 -13.29 5.53
N LYS A 67 -5.70 -12.70 6.62
CA LYS A 67 -5.91 -13.23 7.97
C LYS A 67 -7.38 -13.29 8.36
N ALA A 68 -8.17 -12.25 8.04
CA ALA A 68 -9.61 -12.24 8.30
C ALA A 68 -10.38 -13.24 7.41
N TYR A 69 -9.96 -13.40 6.15
CA TYR A 69 -10.56 -14.38 5.24
C TYR A 69 -10.28 -15.81 5.71
N LYS A 70 -9.03 -16.09 6.14
CA LYS A 70 -8.62 -17.40 6.67
C LYS A 70 -9.35 -17.74 7.99
N LEU A 71 -9.58 -16.75 8.85
CA LEU A 71 -10.37 -16.93 10.08
C LEU A 71 -11.85 -17.22 9.78
N SER A 72 -12.39 -16.64 8.71
CA SER A 72 -13.77 -16.91 8.28
C SER A 72 -13.89 -18.32 7.69
N LYS A 73 -12.90 -18.79 6.93
CA LYS A 73 -12.89 -20.14 6.34
C LYS A 73 -12.72 -21.26 7.37
N ASN A 74 -12.03 -21.03 8.49
CA ASN A 74 -11.84 -22.05 9.54
C ASN A 74 -13.11 -22.31 10.39
N LYS A 75 -14.15 -21.46 10.28
CA LYS A 75 -15.43 -21.69 10.96
C LYS A 75 -16.39 -22.60 10.18
N ASP A 76 -16.12 -22.88 8.91
CA ASP A 76 -16.95 -23.70 8.03
C ASP A 76 -16.45 -25.16 7.90
N ASP A 77 -15.51 -25.57 8.76
CA ASP A 77 -15.10 -26.98 8.90
C ASP A 77 -15.46 -27.54 10.29
N PRO A 78 -16.75 -27.81 10.55
CA PRO A 78 -17.16 -28.77 11.57
C PRO A 78 -17.31 -30.14 10.91
N SER A 79 -16.22 -30.81 10.55
CA SER A 79 -16.20 -32.28 10.45
C SER A 79 -15.37 -32.78 11.63
N GLU A 80 -16.01 -33.09 12.75
CA GLU A 80 -16.42 -34.47 13.11
C GLU A 80 -15.25 -35.45 13.12
#